data_AF-A0A7W9SUK5-F1
#
_entry.id   AF-A0A7W9SUK5-F1
#
_cell.length_a   1.000
_cell.length_b   1.000
_cell.length_c   1.000
_cell.angle_alpha   90.00
_cell.angle_beta   90.00
_cell.angle_gamma   90.00
#
_symmetry.space_group_name_H-M   'P 1'
#
loop_
_entity.id
_entity.type
_entity.pdbx_description
1 polymer ?
#
loop_
_entity_poly.entity_id
_entity_poly.type
_entity_poly.pdbx_seq_one_letter_code
_entity_poly.pdbx_strand_id
1 'polypeptide(L)'
;MIALHDAGDCQEDGFELCDAAFGRLTEPEQAEISGYCFYHGQDTTRAIEGAGLGLTYCPIGPIQSDGDAEGIALGRSICDELERAGLTVVWSGDFQDRIQVIPFDGKRCWKDEA
;
A
#
# COMPACT_ATOMS: atom_id res chain seq x y z
N MET A 1 8.71 -6.70 -3.69
CA MET A 1 8.06 -5.39 -3.44
C MET A 1 8.47 -4.90 -2.05
N ILE A 2 8.45 -3.58 -1.83
CA ILE A 2 8.62 -3.01 -0.48
C ILE A 2 7.23 -2.69 0.07
N ALA A 3 6.94 -3.20 1.26
CA ALA A 3 5.69 -2.93 1.97
C ALA A 3 5.99 -2.23 3.28
N LEU A 4 5.42 -1.05 3.51
CA LEU A 4 5.59 -0.28 4.74
C LEU A 4 4.27 -0.13 5.48
N HIS A 5 4.35 -0.27 6.80
CA HIS A 5 3.24 -0.04 7.72
C HIS A 5 3.46 1.31 8.41
N ASP A 6 2.40 2.09 8.57
CA ASP A 6 2.44 3.38 9.27
C ASP A 6 3.56 4.30 8.72
N ALA A 7 3.58 4.43 7.39
CA ALA A 7 4.63 5.11 6.65
C ALA A 7 4.41 6.63 6.69
N GLY A 8 4.77 7.24 7.81
CA GLY A 8 4.64 8.68 8.04
C GLY A 8 3.19 9.11 8.27
N ASP A 9 2.95 10.42 8.24
CA ASP A 9 1.63 10.98 8.56
C ASP A 9 0.75 11.13 7.30
N CYS A 10 1.38 11.42 6.16
CA CYS A 10 0.71 11.62 4.87
C CYS A 10 1.33 10.79 3.73
N GLN A 11 0.74 10.89 2.54
CA GLN A 11 1.17 10.11 1.38
C GLN A 11 2.58 10.49 0.90
N GLU A 12 2.94 11.78 0.97
CA GLU A 12 4.27 12.28 0.60
C GLU A 12 5.35 11.67 1.49
N ASP A 13 5.15 11.66 2.82
CA ASP A 13 6.06 11.00 3.78
C ASP A 13 6.24 9.52 3.44
N GLY A 14 5.15 8.84 3.09
CA GLY A 14 5.18 7.43 2.75
C GLY A 14 6.02 7.12 1.51
N PHE A 15 6.01 8.00 0.49
CA PHE A 15 6.90 7.87 -0.66
C PHE A 15 8.36 8.09 -0.28
N GLU A 16 8.68 9.12 0.50
CA GLU A 16 10.05 9.38 0.97
C GLU A 16 10.60 8.19 1.78
N LEU A 17 9.77 7.57 2.61
CA LEU A 17 10.15 6.38 3.38
C LEU A 17 10.32 5.14 2.49
N CYS A 18 9.49 4.96 1.45
CA CYS A 18 9.67 3.91 0.46
C CYS A 18 10.99 4.07 -0.30
N ASP A 19 11.30 5.29 -0.75
CA ASP A 19 12.55 5.58 -1.45
C ASP A 19 13.76 5.39 -0.54
N ALA A 20 13.66 5.81 0.73
CA ALA A 20 14.71 5.54 1.70
C ALA A 20 14.87 4.04 1.98
N ALA A 21 13.78 3.25 1.99
CA ALA A 21 13.84 1.80 2.15
C ALA A 21 14.48 1.15 0.92
N PHE A 22 14.10 1.57 -0.28
CA PHE A 22 14.67 1.10 -1.54
C PHE A 22 16.17 1.41 -1.64
N GLY A 23 16.60 2.62 -1.27
CA GLY A 23 18.00 3.03 -1.29
C GLY A 23 18.91 2.29 -0.29
N ARG A 24 18.35 1.49 0.64
CA ARG A 24 19.13 0.62 1.53
C ARG A 24 19.41 -0.77 0.93
N LEU A 25 18.75 -1.11 -0.18
CA LEU A 25 18.94 -2.37 -0.89
C LEU A 25 20.18 -2.32 -1.78
N THR A 26 20.82 -3.47 -1.97
CA THR A 26 21.87 -3.66 -2.97
C THR A 26 21.28 -3.67 -4.38
N GLU A 27 22.11 -3.39 -5.40
CA GLU A 27 21.67 -3.40 -6.81
C GLU A 27 20.94 -4.69 -7.25
N PRO A 28 21.40 -5.91 -6.87
CA PRO A 28 20.65 -7.14 -7.19
C PRO A 28 19.28 -7.19 -6.51
N GLU A 29 19.18 -6.75 -5.25
CA GLU A 29 17.92 -6.72 -4.52
C GLU A 29 16.96 -5.70 -5.12
N GLN A 30 17.46 -4.52 -5.51
CA GLN A 30 16.66 -3.49 -6.19
C GLN A 30 16.04 -4.00 -7.49
N ALA A 31 16.78 -4.79 -8.27
CA ALA A 31 16.29 -5.38 -9.51
C ALA A 31 15.13 -6.37 -9.31
N GLU A 32 14.93 -6.89 -8.10
CA GLU A 32 13.82 -7.79 -7.75
C GLU A 32 12.59 -7.04 -7.20
N ILE A 33 12.68 -5.73 -6.96
CA ILE A 33 11.56 -4.94 -6.45
C ILE A 33 10.69 -4.44 -7.62
N SER A 34 9.44 -4.92 -7.65
CA SER A 34 8.44 -4.50 -8.62
C SER A 34 7.67 -3.22 -8.26
N GLY A 35 7.74 -2.77 -7.01
CA GLY A 35 7.02 -1.59 -6.56
C GLY A 35 6.89 -1.46 -5.03
N TYR A 36 6.09 -0.50 -4.63
CA TYR A 36 5.79 -0.09 -3.26
C TYR A 36 4.33 -0.34 -2.91
N CYS A 37 4.06 -0.62 -1.64
CA CYS A 37 2.73 -0.60 -1.04
C CYS A 37 2.81 -0.10 0.40
N PHE A 38 1.97 0.87 0.77
CA PHE A 38 1.98 1.40 2.13
C PHE A 38 0.63 2.02 2.54
N TYR A 39 0.46 2.18 3.85
CA TYR A 39 -0.53 3.09 4.45
C TYR A 39 0.19 4.04 5.41
N HIS A 40 -0.41 5.20 5.67
CA HIS A 40 0.14 6.25 6.55
C HIS A 40 -0.82 6.58 7.70
N GLY A 41 -0.40 7.40 8.66
CA GLY A 41 -1.13 7.65 9.91
C GLY A 41 -2.57 8.18 9.72
N GLN A 42 -2.81 9.02 8.71
CA GLN A 42 -4.18 9.45 8.36
C GLN A 42 -5.08 8.27 7.92
N ASP A 43 -4.53 7.27 7.25
CA ASP A 43 -5.30 6.07 6.88
C ASP A 43 -5.61 5.22 8.10
N THR A 44 -4.66 5.11 9.04
CA THR A 44 -4.89 4.43 10.32
C THR A 44 -5.99 5.11 11.12
N THR A 45 -6.01 6.45 11.15
CA THR A 45 -7.08 7.23 11.80
C THR A 45 -8.43 6.91 11.17
N ARG A 46 -8.54 6.96 9.83
CA ARG A 46 -9.77 6.59 9.10
C ARG A 46 -10.21 5.15 9.33
N ALA A 47 -9.26 4.23 9.40
CA ALA A 47 -9.51 2.82 9.71
C ALA A 47 -10.11 2.64 11.10
N ILE A 48 -9.58 3.33 12.12
CA ILE A 48 -10.11 3.30 13.50
C ILE A 48 -11.53 3.88 13.57
N GLU A 49 -11.81 4.90 12.75
CA GLU A 49 -13.14 5.51 12.59
C GLU A 49 -14.12 4.65 11.77
N GLY A 50 -13.67 3.53 11.21
CA GLY A 50 -14.51 2.57 10.47
C GLY A 50 -14.66 2.90 8.98
N ALA A 51 -13.89 3.85 8.44
CA ALA A 51 -13.91 4.21 7.03
C ALA A 51 -13.09 3.26 6.13
N GLY A 52 -12.38 2.29 6.72
CA GLY A 52 -11.48 1.37 6.01
C GLY A 52 -10.03 1.81 6.05
N LEU A 53 -9.14 0.91 5.61
CA LEU A 53 -7.71 1.20 5.47
C LEU A 53 -7.38 1.42 4.00
N GLY A 54 -6.94 2.62 3.67
CA GLY A 54 -6.42 2.95 2.34
C GLY A 54 -4.97 2.50 2.18
N LEU A 55 -4.66 1.87 1.06
CA LEU A 55 -3.31 1.49 0.66
C LEU A 55 -2.92 2.27 -0.60
N THR A 56 -1.79 2.96 -0.52
CA THR A 56 -1.09 3.54 -1.68
C THR A 56 -0.19 2.47 -2.28
N TYR A 57 -0.10 2.43 -3.60
CA TYR A 57 0.85 1.57 -4.31
C TYR A 57 1.40 2.28 -5.54
N CYS A 58 2.61 1.90 -5.95
CA CYS A 58 3.30 2.51 -7.09
C CYS A 58 4.35 1.52 -7.65
N PRO A 59 4.46 1.33 -8.97
CA PRO A 59 5.54 0.55 -9.56
C PRO A 59 6.90 1.24 -9.39
N ILE A 60 7.99 0.48 -9.52
CA ILE A 60 9.34 1.07 -9.62
C ILE A 60 9.52 1.61 -11.04
N GLY A 61 10.06 2.83 -11.14
CA GLY A 61 10.43 3.43 -12.42
C GLY A 61 9.50 4.56 -12.85
N PRO A 62 9.69 5.09 -14.07
CA PRO A 62 8.89 6.21 -14.55
C PRO A 62 7.46 5.78 -14.84
N ILE A 63 6.50 6.41 -14.17
CA ILE A 63 5.07 6.28 -14.49
C ILE A 63 4.86 6.82 -15.90
N GLN A 64 4.44 5.94 -16.82
CA GLN A 64 4.07 6.35 -18.16
C GLN A 64 2.68 7.02 -18.11
N SER A 65 2.53 8.16 -18.78
CA SER A 65 1.23 8.82 -18.90
C SER A 65 0.26 7.95 -19.70
N ASP A 66 -0.95 7.80 -19.15
CA ASP A 66 -2.08 6.95 -19.57
C ASP A 66 -1.98 5.46 -19.18
N GLY A 67 -2.71 5.09 -18.12
CA GLY A 67 -3.03 3.69 -17.81
C GLY A 67 -1.80 2.82 -17.59
N ASP A 68 -0.97 3.19 -16.61
CA ASP A 68 0.23 2.45 -16.21
C ASP A 68 -0.10 0.96 -15.99
N ALA A 69 0.16 0.16 -17.02
CA ALA A 69 -0.19 -1.26 -17.03
C ALA A 69 0.58 -2.03 -15.95
N GLU A 70 1.78 -1.57 -15.62
CA GLU A 70 2.58 -2.11 -14.51
C GLU A 70 1.95 -1.74 -13.18
N GLY A 71 1.52 -0.48 -13.02
CA GLY A 71 0.74 -0.02 -11.88
C GLY A 71 -0.55 -0.82 -11.67
N ILE A 72 -1.36 -1.00 -12.72
CA ILE A 72 -2.60 -1.78 -12.66
C ILE A 72 -2.31 -3.25 -12.33
N ALA A 73 -1.31 -3.87 -12.96
CA ALA A 73 -0.92 -5.24 -12.67
C ALA A 73 -0.43 -5.41 -11.22
N LEU A 74 0.33 -4.44 -10.71
CA LEU A 74 0.77 -4.40 -9.31
C LEU A 74 -0.43 -4.26 -8.36
N GLY A 75 -1.34 -3.31 -8.62
CA GLY A 75 -2.55 -3.11 -7.82
C GLY A 75 -3.39 -4.38 -7.76
N ARG A 76 -3.57 -5.06 -8.89
CA ARG A 76 -4.27 -6.34 -8.94
C ARG A 76 -3.57 -7.44 -8.15
N SER A 77 -2.25 -7.55 -8.25
CA SER A 77 -1.47 -8.52 -7.46
C SER A 77 -1.62 -8.26 -5.96
N ILE A 78 -1.69 -7.00 -5.52
CA ILE A 78 -1.90 -6.64 -4.12
C ILE A 78 -3.31 -7.05 -3.67
N CYS A 79 -4.34 -6.74 -4.46
CA CYS A 79 -5.72 -7.16 -4.18
C CYS A 79 -5.82 -8.68 -4.04
N ASP A 80 -5.26 -9.45 -4.98
CA ASP A 80 -5.30 -10.91 -4.95
C ASP A 80 -4.65 -11.48 -3.68
N GLU A 81 -3.51 -10.93 -3.23
CA GLU A 81 -2.85 -11.38 -1.99
C GLU A 81 -3.64 -11.02 -0.73
N LEU A 82 -4.25 -9.84 -0.67
CA LEU A 82 -5.10 -9.43 0.44
C LEU A 82 -6.36 -10.31 0.53
N GLU A 83 -6.99 -10.60 -0.61
CA GLU A 83 -8.15 -11.49 -0.69
C GLU A 83 -7.79 -12.94 -0.30
N ARG A 84 -6.61 -13.43 -0.72
CA ARG A 84 -6.07 -14.74 -0.28
C ARG A 84 -5.86 -14.80 1.23
N ALA A 85 -5.51 -13.67 1.85
CA ALA A 85 -5.40 -13.53 3.30
C ALA A 85 -6.77 -13.43 4.01
N GLY A 86 -7.87 -13.43 3.27
CA GLY A 86 -9.24 -13.34 3.80
C GLY A 86 -9.70 -11.92 4.10
N LEU A 87 -9.01 -10.91 3.56
CA LEU A 87 -9.43 -9.51 3.65
C LEU A 87 -10.37 -9.18 2.48
N THR A 88 -11.37 -8.35 2.75
CA THR A 88 -12.24 -7.82 1.71
C THR A 88 -11.64 -6.53 1.16
N VAL A 89 -11.47 -6.48 -0.15
CA VAL A 89 -10.79 -5.39 -0.85
C VAL A 89 -11.75 -4.70 -1.81
N VAL A 90 -11.65 -3.38 -1.90
CA VAL A 90 -12.34 -2.55 -2.91
C VAL A 90 -11.30 -1.73 -3.64
N TRP A 91 -11.26 -1.90 -4.96
CA TRP A 91 -10.40 -1.15 -5.85
C TRP A 91 -11.08 -1.04 -7.22
N SER A 92 -10.96 0.13 -7.87
CA SER A 92 -11.64 0.41 -9.14
C SER A 92 -10.97 -0.25 -10.34
N GLY A 93 -9.72 -0.69 -10.19
CA GLY A 93 -8.86 -1.09 -11.31
C GLY A 93 -8.07 0.06 -11.93
N ASP A 94 -8.25 1.30 -11.44
CA ASP A 94 -7.49 2.46 -11.87
C ASP A 94 -6.24 2.64 -11.01
N PHE A 95 -5.10 2.91 -11.67
CA PHE A 95 -3.83 3.21 -11.01
C PHE A 95 -3.87 4.50 -10.18
N GLN A 96 -4.72 5.47 -10.55
CA GLN A 96 -4.88 6.71 -9.78
C GLN A 96 -5.69 6.51 -8.49
N ASP A 97 -6.40 5.39 -8.36
CA ASP A 97 -7.19 5.07 -7.19
C ASP A 97 -6.40 4.21 -6.19
N ARG A 98 -6.65 4.45 -4.91
CA ARG A 98 -6.08 3.68 -3.81
C ARG A 98 -6.87 2.40 -3.56
N ILE A 99 -6.19 1.34 -3.17
CA ILE A 99 -6.84 0.10 -2.73
C ILE A 99 -7.43 0.32 -1.33
N GLN A 100 -8.67 -0.10 -1.10
CA GLN A 100 -9.32 -0.01 0.21
C GLN A 100 -9.54 -1.40 0.80
N VAL A 101 -9.16 -1.59 2.05
CA VAL A 101 -9.52 -2.79 2.82
C VAL A 101 -10.72 -2.45 3.70
N ILE A 102 -11.85 -3.13 3.49
CA ILE A 102 -13.11 -2.90 4.23
C ILE A 102 -13.87 -4.19 4.52
N PRO A 103 -14.65 -4.29 5.61
CA PRO A 103 -14.57 -3.40 6.77
C PRO A 103 -13.24 -3.63 7.48
N PHE A 104 -12.46 -2.57 7.69
CA PHE A 104 -11.25 -2.68 8.49
C PHE A 104 -11.63 -2.36 9.95
N ASP A 105 -11.87 -3.41 10.73
CA ASP A 105 -12.09 -3.25 12.17
C ASP A 105 -10.73 -3.26 12.89
N GLY A 106 -10.07 -2.09 12.92
CA GLY A 106 -8.78 -1.90 13.60
C GLY A 106 -8.82 -2.24 15.10
N LYS A 107 -10.00 -2.33 15.71
CA LYS A 107 -10.18 -2.73 17.11
C LYS A 107 -9.98 -4.24 17.33
N ARG A 108 -9.96 -5.05 16.27
CA ARG A 108 -9.70 -6.49 16.36
C ARG A 108 -8.22 -6.85 16.28
N CYS A 109 -7.38 -6.00 15.67
CA CYS A 109 -5.94 -6.24 15.53
C CYS A 109 -5.11 -5.64 16.67
N TRP A 110 -5.63 -4.64 17.38
CA TRP A 110 -5.05 -4.14 18.63
C TRP A 110 -5.85 -4.68 19.81
N LYS A 111 -5.38 -5.77 20.42
CA LYS A 111 -5.75 -6.02 21.82
C LYS A 111 -4.88 -5.11 22.67
N ASP A 112 -5.51 -4.19 23.38
CA ASP A 112 -4.91 -3.60 24.57
C ASP A 112 -4.57 -4.75 25.52
N GLU A 113 -3.28 -5.05 25.69
CA GLU A 113 -2.83 -5.78 26.86
C GLU A 113 -2.92 -4.80 28.05
N ALA A 114 -4.04 -4.91 28.78
CA ALA A 114 -4.25 -4.28 30.08
C ALA A 114 -3.57 -5.07 31.21
#